data_AF-A0AAU5ZEU4-F1
#
_entry.id   AF-A0AAU5ZEU4-F1
#
_cell.length_a   1.000
_cell.length_b   1.000
_cell.length_c   1.000
_cell.angle_alpha   90.00
_cell.angle_beta   90.00
_cell.angle_gamma   90.00
#
_symmetry.space_group_name_H-M   'P 1'
#
loop_
_entity.id
_entity.type
_entity.pdbx_description
1 polymer ?
#
loop_
_entity_poly.entity_id
_entity_poly.type
_entity_poly.pdbx_seq_one_letter_code
_entity_poly.pdbx_strand_id
1 'polypeptide(L)'
;MSDNVRLDLAWRMHDSAAAAIDKADTKAGFAATVETALAAVVLTLVSQSHSAALAVRVLFGLALAALAVALGSALLVVVPRLHHPGFKLVPGEFLYFGAVRLRSIRELRQHIDPEVYGELVAEPWEAVSHHAKRLADIAWSKHHWLRISLTAASAGVLFSVAGVLVGGAR
;
A
#
# COMPACT_ATOMS: atom_id res chain seq x y z
N MET A 1 15.94 28.08 -14.21
CA MET A 1 16.37 26.94 -13.37
C MET A 1 17.19 26.03 -14.26
N SER A 2 18.40 25.62 -13.88
CA SER A 2 19.22 24.74 -14.73
C SER A 2 18.61 23.34 -14.83
N ASP A 3 18.84 22.63 -15.93
CA ASP A 3 18.28 21.29 -16.15
C ASP A 3 18.70 20.29 -15.08
N ASN A 4 19.92 20.42 -14.56
CA ASN A 4 20.40 19.62 -13.43
C ASN A 4 19.56 19.84 -12.17
N VAL A 5 19.12 21.07 -11.90
CA VAL A 5 18.26 21.37 -10.73
C VAL A 5 16.86 20.82 -10.93
N ARG A 6 16.31 20.87 -12.15
CA ARG A 6 14.99 20.27 -12.48
C ARG A 6 15.03 18.75 -12.28
N LEU A 7 16.07 18.11 -12.78
CA LEU A 7 16.27 16.67 -12.67
C LEU A 7 16.50 16.22 -11.22
N ASP A 8 17.33 16.94 -10.45
CA ASP A 8 17.54 16.66 -9.03
C ASP A 8 16.21 16.74 -8.24
N LEU A 9 15.41 17.77 -8.49
CA LEU A 9 14.11 17.91 -7.84
C LEU A 9 13.15 16.77 -8.23
N ALA A 10 13.14 16.36 -9.50
CA ALA A 10 12.34 15.23 -9.98
C ALA A 10 12.72 13.93 -9.26
N TRP A 11 14.01 13.65 -9.11
CA TRP A 11 14.50 12.49 -8.36
C TRP A 11 14.16 12.55 -6.88
N ARG A 12 14.26 13.72 -6.23
CA ARG A 12 13.83 13.86 -4.83
C ARG A 12 12.34 13.55 -4.64
N MET A 13 11.48 13.98 -5.57
CA MET A 13 10.06 13.63 -5.54
C MET A 13 9.84 12.14 -5.73
N HIS A 14 10.55 11.54 -6.70
CA HIS A 14 10.53 10.11 -6.97
C HIS A 14 10.92 9.29 -5.72
N ASP A 15 12.08 9.59 -5.14
CA ASP A 15 12.64 8.84 -4.02
C ASP A 15 11.82 9.02 -2.75
N SER A 16 11.26 10.21 -2.53
CA SER A 16 10.31 10.45 -1.45
C SER A 16 9.06 9.57 -1.58
N ALA A 17 8.51 9.45 -2.78
CA ALA A 17 7.34 8.61 -3.04
C ALA A 17 7.67 7.11 -2.91
N ALA A 18 8.80 6.66 -3.45
CA ALA A 18 9.28 5.29 -3.30
C ALA A 18 9.47 4.91 -1.82
N ALA A 19 10.16 5.76 -1.05
CA ALA A 19 10.36 5.54 0.38
C ALA A 19 9.05 5.54 1.18
N ALA A 20 8.03 6.27 0.75
CA ALA A 20 6.71 6.23 1.36
C ALA A 20 6.01 4.88 1.14
N ILE A 21 6.18 4.25 -0.03
CA ILE A 21 5.68 2.90 -0.32
C ILE A 21 6.34 1.89 0.63
N ASP A 22 7.68 1.89 0.71
CA ASP A 22 8.43 0.94 1.55
C ASP A 22 8.02 1.04 3.03
N LYS A 23 7.81 2.26 3.53
CA LYS A 23 7.32 2.50 4.89
C LYS A 23 5.90 1.99 5.10
N ALA A 24 5.01 2.14 4.12
CA ALA A 24 3.66 1.62 4.21
C ALA A 24 3.66 0.09 4.23
N ASP A 25 4.47 -0.55 3.40
CA ASP A 25 4.60 -2.01 3.33
C ASP A 25 5.19 -2.60 4.61
N THR A 26 6.22 -1.95 5.15
CA THR A 26 6.82 -2.33 6.44
C THR A 26 5.79 -2.23 7.57
N LYS A 27 5.03 -1.13 7.65
CA LYS A 27 3.99 -0.94 8.67
C LYS A 27 2.85 -1.94 8.52
N ALA A 28 2.43 -2.25 7.29
CA ALA A 28 1.39 -3.23 7.03
C ALA A 28 1.82 -4.64 7.42
N GLY A 29 3.07 -5.04 7.12
CA GLY A 29 3.61 -6.34 7.55
C GLY A 29 3.64 -6.49 9.08
N PHE A 30 4.04 -5.43 9.79
CA PHE A 30 3.96 -5.40 11.26
C PHE A 30 2.51 -5.45 11.76
N ALA A 31 1.62 -4.62 11.20
CA ALA A 31 0.21 -4.57 11.57
C ALA A 31 -0.48 -5.93 11.38
N ALA A 32 -0.28 -6.59 10.23
CA ALA A 32 -0.85 -7.91 9.96
C ALA A 32 -0.43 -8.96 11.00
N THR A 33 0.82 -8.92 11.46
CA THR A 33 1.32 -9.80 12.53
C THR A 33 0.56 -9.57 13.84
N VAL A 34 0.45 -8.32 14.26
CA VAL A 34 -0.26 -7.93 15.50
C VAL A 34 -1.75 -8.25 15.40
N GLU A 35 -2.38 -7.89 14.29
CA GLU A 35 -3.81 -8.13 14.02
C GLU A 35 -4.14 -9.62 14.01
N THR A 36 -3.25 -10.46 13.46
CA THR A 36 -3.39 -11.94 13.51
C THR A 36 -3.36 -12.46 14.95
N ALA A 37 -2.41 -11.98 15.77
CA ALA A 37 -2.32 -12.37 17.17
C ALA A 37 -3.57 -11.94 17.95
N LEU A 38 -4.03 -10.71 17.74
CA LEU A 38 -5.28 -10.20 18.34
C LEU A 38 -6.48 -11.02 17.91
N ALA A 39 -6.60 -11.35 16.63
CA ALA A 39 -7.70 -12.17 16.11
C ALA A 39 -7.74 -13.56 16.77
N ALA A 40 -6.58 -14.19 16.99
CA ALA A 40 -6.50 -15.48 17.69
C ALA A 40 -6.99 -15.39 19.16
N VAL A 41 -6.61 -14.31 19.86
CA VAL A 41 -7.09 -14.04 21.23
C VAL A 41 -8.61 -13.85 21.24
N VAL A 42 -9.14 -13.02 20.35
CA VAL A 42 -10.59 -12.76 20.26
C VAL A 42 -11.35 -14.01 19.88
N LEU A 43 -10.85 -14.82 18.96
CA LEU A 43 -11.46 -16.10 18.58
C LEU A 43 -11.52 -17.07 19.78
N THR A 44 -10.49 -17.06 20.63
CA THR A 44 -10.48 -17.81 21.89
C THR A 44 -11.53 -17.30 22.88
N LEU A 45 -11.71 -15.98 22.99
CA LEU A 45 -12.77 -15.39 23.81
C LEU A 45 -14.17 -15.73 23.29
N VAL A 46 -14.36 -15.70 21.96
CA VAL A 46 -15.61 -16.12 21.30
C VAL A 46 -15.94 -17.56 21.65
N SER A 47 -14.98 -18.49 21.56
CA SER A 47 -15.23 -19.91 21.83
C SER A 47 -15.61 -20.18 23.29
N GLN A 48 -15.12 -19.37 24.23
CA GLN A 48 -15.49 -19.46 25.65
C GLN A 48 -16.84 -18.78 25.97
N SER A 49 -17.35 -17.93 25.09
CA SER A 49 -18.57 -17.13 25.32
C SER A 49 -19.90 -17.84 25.03
N HIS A 50 -19.89 -19.17 24.82
CA HIS A 50 -21.07 -19.97 24.44
C HIS A 50 -22.21 -19.97 25.46
N SER A 51 -21.97 -19.62 26.72
CA SER A 51 -22.99 -19.44 27.76
C SER A 51 -23.20 -17.98 28.16
N ALA A 52 -22.43 -17.05 27.58
CA ALA A 52 -22.50 -15.63 27.89
C ALA A 52 -23.80 -15.00 27.35
N ALA A 53 -24.16 -13.85 27.94
CA ALA A 53 -25.28 -13.04 27.49
C ALA A 53 -25.13 -12.63 26.00
N LEU A 54 -26.25 -12.46 25.31
CA LEU A 54 -26.27 -12.10 23.88
C LEU A 54 -25.41 -10.86 23.57
N ALA A 55 -25.45 -9.84 24.44
CA ALA A 55 -24.66 -8.62 24.29
C ALA A 55 -23.14 -8.89 24.22
N VAL A 56 -22.62 -9.81 25.03
CA VAL A 56 -21.20 -10.19 25.04
C VAL A 56 -20.82 -10.88 23.72
N ARG A 57 -21.68 -11.78 23.23
CA ARG A 57 -21.44 -12.45 21.93
C ARG A 57 -21.47 -11.50 20.76
N VAL A 58 -22.38 -10.52 20.77
CA VAL A 58 -22.45 -9.47 19.74
C VAL A 58 -21.17 -8.64 19.76
N LEU A 59 -20.69 -8.23 20.94
CA LEU A 59 -19.44 -7.47 21.07
C LEU A 59 -18.24 -8.26 20.53
N PHE A 60 -18.09 -9.54 20.88
CA PHE A 60 -17.00 -10.35 20.34
C PHE A 60 -17.14 -10.64 18.84
N GLY A 61 -18.37 -10.80 18.33
CA GLY A 61 -18.62 -10.92 16.90
C GLY A 61 -18.22 -9.65 16.13
N LEU A 62 -18.57 -8.47 16.64
CA LEU A 62 -18.15 -7.18 16.09
C LEU A 62 -16.64 -7.01 16.15
N ALA A 63 -16.00 -7.43 17.25
CA ALA A 63 -14.55 -7.41 17.37
C ALA A 63 -13.88 -8.26 16.30
N LEU A 64 -14.36 -9.49 16.08
CA LEU A 64 -13.81 -10.40 15.08
C LEU A 64 -14.01 -9.87 13.66
N ALA A 65 -15.20 -9.31 13.36
CA ALA A 65 -15.47 -8.69 12.07
C ALA A 65 -14.56 -7.48 11.81
N ALA A 66 -14.35 -6.61 12.81
CA ALA A 66 -13.46 -5.48 12.70
C ALA A 66 -11.99 -5.91 12.49
N LEU A 67 -11.53 -6.94 13.21
CA LEU A 67 -10.19 -7.50 13.01
C LEU A 67 -10.02 -8.17 11.65
N ALA A 68 -11.06 -8.80 11.10
CA ALA A 68 -11.03 -9.33 9.74
C ALA A 68 -10.90 -8.22 8.68
N VAL A 69 -11.62 -7.11 8.85
CA VAL A 69 -11.47 -5.91 8.00
C VAL A 69 -10.07 -5.31 8.14
N ALA A 70 -9.54 -5.28 9.36
CA ALA A 70 -8.18 -4.81 9.62
C ALA A 70 -7.16 -5.63 8.83
N LEU A 71 -7.13 -6.94 9.07
CA LEU A 71 -6.20 -7.85 8.42
C LEU A 71 -6.33 -7.84 6.89
N GLY A 72 -7.57 -7.85 6.37
CA GLY A 72 -7.81 -7.74 4.93
C GLY A 72 -7.24 -6.45 4.34
N SER A 73 -7.41 -5.32 5.05
CA SER A 73 -6.86 -4.03 4.62
C SER A 73 -5.34 -3.99 4.69
N ALA A 74 -4.72 -4.55 5.73
CA ALA A 74 -3.26 -4.68 5.82
C ALA A 74 -2.69 -5.50 4.65
N LEU A 75 -3.34 -6.61 4.31
CA LEU A 75 -2.92 -7.44 3.17
C LEU A 75 -3.04 -6.69 1.84
N LEU A 76 -4.08 -5.87 1.65
CA LEU A 76 -4.25 -5.02 0.46
C LEU A 76 -3.18 -3.95 0.30
N VAL A 77 -2.48 -3.56 1.38
CA VAL A 77 -1.32 -2.65 1.29
C VAL A 77 -0.16 -3.32 0.56
N VAL A 78 0.10 -4.59 0.84
CA VAL A 78 1.27 -5.34 0.35
C VAL A 78 1.05 -5.86 -1.08
N VAL A 79 -0.19 -5.90 -1.57
CA VAL A 79 -0.51 -6.32 -2.95
C VAL A 79 0.30 -5.49 -3.96
N PRO A 80 1.07 -6.12 -4.85
CA PRO A 80 1.88 -5.41 -5.83
C PRO A 80 0.97 -4.69 -6.83
N ARG A 81 1.13 -3.37 -6.92
CA ARG A 81 0.43 -2.53 -7.89
C ARG A 81 1.34 -2.29 -9.09
N LEU A 82 1.29 -3.23 -10.03
CA LEU A 82 2.07 -3.13 -11.26
C LEU A 82 1.31 -2.30 -12.29
N HIS A 83 1.96 -1.27 -12.81
CA HIS A 83 1.53 -0.68 -14.07
C HIS A 83 1.66 -1.73 -15.18
N HIS A 84 0.79 -1.67 -16.19
CA HIS A 84 0.94 -2.47 -17.40
C HIS A 84 1.51 -1.52 -18.48
N PRO A 85 2.76 -1.70 -18.91
CA PRO A 85 3.31 -0.88 -19.99
C PRO A 85 2.46 -1.09 -21.24
N GLY A 86 2.13 -0.03 -21.95
CA GLY A 86 1.47 -0.14 -23.24
C GLY A 86 2.35 -0.88 -24.25
N PHE A 87 1.75 -1.44 -25.31
CA PHE A 87 2.54 -2.09 -26.37
C PHE A 87 3.44 -1.11 -27.15
N LYS A 88 3.14 0.19 -27.11
CA LYS A 88 3.93 1.26 -27.74
C LYS A 88 4.62 2.11 -26.67
N LEU A 89 5.83 2.55 -26.96
CA LEU A 89 6.54 3.54 -26.15
C LEU A 89 5.80 4.87 -26.25
N VAL A 90 5.51 5.47 -25.10
CA VAL A 90 4.93 6.82 -25.04
C VAL A 90 6.08 7.80 -24.77
N PRO A 91 6.21 8.90 -25.53
CA PRO A 91 7.13 9.98 -25.20
C PRO A 91 6.85 10.45 -23.77
N GLY A 92 7.87 10.51 -22.90
CA GLY A 92 7.67 10.84 -21.47
C GLY A 92 7.57 9.65 -20.55
N GLU A 93 7.54 8.42 -21.07
CA GLU A 93 7.46 7.24 -20.23
C GLU A 93 8.80 6.94 -19.56
N PHE A 94 8.80 6.96 -18.23
CA PHE A 94 9.90 6.41 -17.44
C PHE A 94 9.94 4.88 -17.59
N LEU A 95 11.06 4.37 -18.08
CA LEU A 95 11.29 2.95 -18.27
C LEU A 95 11.57 2.25 -16.94
N TYR A 96 10.52 1.92 -16.19
CA TYR A 96 10.63 1.06 -15.02
C TYR A 96 10.84 -0.41 -15.44
N PHE A 97 11.22 -1.27 -14.49
CA PHE A 97 11.62 -2.67 -14.75
C PHE A 97 10.63 -3.48 -15.61
N GLY A 98 9.32 -3.22 -15.49
CA GLY A 98 8.30 -3.89 -16.28
C GLY A 98 8.33 -3.48 -17.75
N ALA A 99 8.54 -2.19 -18.02
CA ALA A 99 8.74 -1.70 -19.38
C ALA A 99 10.06 -2.24 -19.95
N VAL A 100 11.15 -2.23 -19.17
CA VAL A 100 12.46 -2.76 -19.62
C VAL A 100 12.38 -4.25 -19.97
N ARG A 101 11.69 -5.05 -19.16
CA ARG A 101 11.53 -6.50 -19.38
C ARG A 101 10.85 -6.84 -20.71
N LEU A 102 9.93 -5.99 -21.19
CA LEU A 102 9.11 -6.26 -22.38
C LEU A 102 9.72 -5.72 -23.68
N ARG A 103 10.90 -5.09 -23.62
CA ARG A 103 11.52 -4.41 -24.76
C ARG A 103 12.84 -5.05 -25.17
N SER A 104 13.09 -5.05 -26.47
CA SER A 104 14.38 -5.41 -27.04
C SER A 104 15.43 -4.32 -26.76
N ILE A 105 16.70 -4.68 -26.79
CA ILE A 105 17.82 -3.73 -26.67
C ILE A 105 17.73 -2.61 -27.71
N ARG A 106 17.24 -2.93 -28.92
CA ARG A 106 17.02 -1.93 -29.98
C ARG A 106 15.99 -0.90 -29.55
N GLU A 107 14.84 -1.32 -29.02
CA GLU A 107 13.79 -0.41 -28.55
C GLU A 107 14.24 0.42 -27.34
N LEU A 108 15.04 -0.15 -26.44
CA LEU A 108 15.59 0.60 -25.31
C LEU A 108 16.57 1.68 -25.78
N ARG A 109 17.43 1.38 -26.75
CA ARG A 109 18.35 2.36 -27.33
C ARG A 109 17.60 3.52 -28.00
N GLN A 110 16.48 3.22 -28.65
CA GLN A 110 15.61 4.24 -29.27
C GLN A 110 15.03 5.23 -28.26
N HIS A 111 14.94 4.87 -26.97
CA HIS A 111 14.34 5.70 -25.93
C HIS A 111 15.36 6.53 -25.14
N ILE A 112 16.66 6.33 -25.39
CA ILE A 112 17.76 6.97 -24.65
C ILE A 112 18.59 7.90 -25.55
N ASP A 113 18.56 7.68 -26.87
CA ASP A 113 19.38 8.41 -27.84
C ASP A 113 18.58 9.53 -28.55
N PRO A 114 18.69 10.79 -28.09
CA PRO A 114 17.93 11.90 -28.66
C PRO A 114 18.37 12.25 -30.09
N GLU A 115 19.62 11.93 -30.49
CA GLU A 115 20.13 12.20 -31.84
C GLU A 115 19.43 11.35 -32.91
N VAL A 116 18.88 10.19 -32.51
CA VAL A 116 18.30 9.22 -33.44
C VAL A 116 16.79 9.43 -33.63
N TYR A 117 16.06 9.96 -32.64
CA TYR A 117 14.58 10.03 -32.69
C TYR A 117 13.94 11.35 -32.22
N GLY A 118 14.71 12.39 -31.90
CA GLY A 118 14.21 13.76 -31.69
C GLY A 118 13.12 13.86 -30.59
N GLU A 119 11.95 14.39 -30.94
CA GLU A 119 10.82 14.69 -30.03
C GLU A 119 10.16 13.46 -29.37
N LEU A 120 10.54 12.23 -29.74
CA LEU A 120 10.02 11.01 -29.13
C LEU A 120 10.65 10.71 -27.76
N VAL A 121 11.83 11.28 -27.48
CA VAL A 121 12.53 11.15 -26.20
C VAL A 121 12.15 12.34 -25.32
N ALA A 122 11.46 12.08 -24.21
CA ALA A 122 11.14 13.15 -23.28
C ALA A 122 12.36 13.64 -22.51
N GLU A 123 12.27 14.89 -22.06
CA GLU A 123 13.28 15.45 -21.16
C GLU A 123 13.38 14.59 -19.89
N PRO A 124 14.59 14.26 -19.40
CA PRO A 124 14.77 13.31 -18.29
C PRO A 124 13.96 13.67 -17.03
N TRP A 125 13.83 14.96 -16.71
CA TRP A 125 13.08 15.41 -15.54
C TRP A 125 11.57 15.17 -15.71
N GLU A 126 11.03 15.23 -16.94
CA GLU A 126 9.60 15.03 -17.22
C GLU A 126 9.24 13.55 -17.03
N ALA A 127 10.07 12.65 -17.55
CA ALA A 127 9.89 11.22 -17.37
C ALA A 127 9.91 10.83 -15.87
N VAL A 128 10.91 11.31 -15.13
CA VAL A 128 11.02 11.06 -13.68
C VAL A 128 9.83 11.66 -12.93
N SER A 129 9.36 12.85 -13.30
CA SER A 129 8.20 13.50 -12.67
C SER A 129 6.90 12.71 -12.89
N HIS A 130 6.69 12.19 -14.11
CA HIS A 130 5.55 11.31 -14.39
C HIS A 130 5.60 10.04 -13.54
N HIS A 131 6.78 9.44 -13.37
CA HIS A 131 6.92 8.26 -12.52
C HIS A 131 6.72 8.59 -11.04
N ALA A 132 7.30 9.70 -10.55
CA ALA A 132 7.12 10.17 -9.19
C ALA A 132 5.65 10.38 -8.85
N LYS A 133 4.87 10.98 -9.76
CA LYS A 133 3.42 11.13 -9.59
C LYS A 133 2.71 9.79 -9.43
N ARG A 134 3.06 8.79 -10.25
CA ARG A 134 2.47 7.45 -10.16
C ARG A 134 2.85 6.74 -8.87
N LEU A 135 4.11 6.83 -8.44
CA LEU A 135 4.54 6.31 -7.15
C LEU A 135 3.79 6.98 -6.00
N ALA A 136 3.55 8.29 -6.09
CA ALA A 136 2.77 9.01 -5.09
C ALA A 136 1.31 8.53 -5.02
N ASP A 137 0.66 8.22 -6.15
CA ASP A 137 -0.70 7.68 -6.17
C ASP A 137 -0.78 6.25 -5.57
N ILE A 138 0.25 5.44 -5.81
CA ILE A 138 0.41 4.12 -5.18
C ILE A 138 0.62 4.29 -3.68
N ALA A 139 1.54 5.16 -3.27
CA ALA A 139 1.85 5.46 -1.87
C ALA A 139 0.60 5.93 -1.12
N TRP A 140 -0.18 6.84 -1.73
CA TRP A 140 -1.43 7.34 -1.16
C TRP A 140 -2.44 6.22 -0.92
N SER A 141 -2.65 5.39 -1.95
CA SER A 141 -3.57 4.25 -1.84
C SER A 141 -3.15 3.28 -0.73
N LYS A 142 -1.86 2.97 -0.63
CA LYS A 142 -1.30 2.10 0.43
C LYS A 142 -1.52 2.71 1.82
N HIS A 143 -1.28 4.00 1.99
CA HIS A 143 -1.56 4.69 3.26
C HIS A 143 -3.06 4.73 3.59
N HIS A 144 -3.93 4.83 2.59
CA HIS A 144 -5.37 4.77 2.81
C HIS A 144 -5.81 3.41 3.38
N TRP A 145 -5.37 2.30 2.78
CA TRP A 145 -5.64 0.96 3.31
C TRP A 145 -5.02 0.74 4.68
N LEU A 146 -3.80 1.24 4.92
CA LEU A 146 -3.18 1.17 6.24
C LEU A 146 -4.00 1.94 7.30
N ARG A 147 -4.56 3.10 6.97
CA ARG A 147 -5.44 3.86 7.87
C ARG A 147 -6.70 3.06 8.20
N ILE A 148 -7.34 2.47 7.19
CA ILE A 148 -8.50 1.60 7.40
C ILE A 148 -8.12 0.46 8.35
N SER A 149 -7.00 -0.22 8.08
CA SER A 149 -6.46 -1.31 8.91
C SER A 149 -6.37 -0.92 10.38
N LEU A 150 -5.64 0.16 10.68
CA LEU A 150 -5.39 0.60 12.05
C LEU A 150 -6.67 1.06 12.76
N THR A 151 -7.58 1.75 12.04
CA THR A 151 -8.87 2.15 12.63
C THR A 151 -9.77 0.94 12.93
N ALA A 152 -9.81 -0.05 12.04
CA ALA A 152 -10.57 -1.27 12.23
C ALA A 152 -9.98 -2.13 13.36
N ALA A 153 -8.64 -2.24 13.44
CA ALA A 153 -7.97 -2.93 14.53
C ALA A 153 -8.27 -2.28 15.90
N SER A 154 -8.22 -0.95 15.95
CA SER A 154 -8.57 -0.19 17.17
C SER A 154 -10.02 -0.43 17.60
N ALA A 155 -10.96 -0.41 16.66
CA ALA A 155 -12.36 -0.73 16.93
C ALA A 155 -12.53 -2.18 17.42
N GLY A 156 -11.82 -3.13 16.80
CA GLY A 156 -11.81 -4.53 17.21
C GLY A 156 -11.39 -4.70 18.67
N VAL A 157 -10.28 -4.08 19.06
CA VAL A 157 -9.78 -4.09 20.44
C VAL A 157 -10.81 -3.48 21.39
N LEU A 158 -11.41 -2.33 21.05
CA LEU A 158 -12.42 -1.68 21.89
C LEU A 158 -13.64 -2.58 22.12
N PHE A 159 -14.14 -3.24 21.08
CA PHE A 159 -15.24 -4.19 21.20
C PHE A 159 -14.87 -5.42 22.05
N SER A 160 -13.64 -5.93 21.92
CA SER A 160 -13.15 -7.03 22.76
C SER A 160 -13.10 -6.63 24.23
N VAL A 161 -12.52 -5.47 24.55
CA VAL A 161 -12.42 -4.97 25.92
C VAL A 161 -13.82 -4.74 26.51
N ALA A 162 -14.73 -4.12 25.75
CA ALA A 162 -16.12 -3.94 26.19
C ALA A 162 -16.81 -5.29 26.44
N GLY A 163 -16.60 -6.29 25.58
CA GLY A 163 -17.13 -7.63 25.77
C GLY A 163 -16.63 -8.30 27.04
N VAL A 164 -15.34 -8.18 27.34
CA VAL A 164 -14.74 -8.69 28.58
C VAL A 164 -15.30 -7.96 29.81
N LEU A 165 -15.40 -6.63 29.78
CA LEU A 165 -15.92 -5.85 30.91
C LEU A 165 -17.40 -6.17 31.19
N VAL A 166 -18.23 -6.27 30.15
CA VAL A 166 -19.66 -6.62 30.30
C VAL A 166 -19.84 -8.07 30.73
N GLY A 167 -18.98 -8.98 30.25
CA GLY A 167 -19.03 -10.40 30.59
C GLY A 167 -18.49 -10.73 31.98
N GLY A 168 -17.45 -10.01 32.43
CA GLY A 168 -16.81 -10.18 33.74
C GLY A 168 -17.42 -9.35 34.87
N ALA A 169 -18.31 -8.40 34.57
CA ALA A 169 -19.08 -7.66 35.57
C ALA A 169 -20.24 -8.47 36.20
N ARG A 170 -20.13 -9.80 36.23
CA ARG A 170 -21.11 -10.73 36.80
C ARG A 170 -20.44 -11.77 37.68
#